data_AF-A0A961HSN1-F1
#
_entry.id   AF-A0A961HSN1-F1
#
_cell.length_a   1.000
_cell.length_b   1.000
_cell.length_c   1.000
_cell.angle_alpha   90.00
_cell.angle_beta   90.00
_cell.angle_gamma   90.00
#
_symmetry.space_group_name_H-M   'P 1'
#
loop_
_entity.id
_entity.type
_entity.pdbx_description
1 polymer ?
#
loop_
_entity_poly.entity_id
_entity_poly.type
_entity_poly.pdbx_seq_one_letter_code
_entity_poly.pdbx_strand_id
1 'polypeptide(L)'
;KFKEAGLFSALFEEEYGGLGMGLMASIVLSEEIAYGCLGVGTAFLATKLGALPIEVGGTPEQKKKWLPDLASGDKICAFGLTEPNAGSDVPALRTTAVKKGSSYILNGTKQWISGAGQANFYTVFAMTNKERGTRGISCFIVEKDTPGFSFGKKEDKLGIRCSETRQLIFEDCEVPAENLVGGTENVGFLHGLKTLNLSRPAVAASAVGLGQ
;
A
#
# COMPACT_ATOMS: atom_id res chain seq x y z
N LYS A 1 -13.97 -4.18 16.12
CA LYS A 1 -14.58 -5.38 15.48
C LYS A 1 -13.57 -6.25 14.73
N PHE A 2 -13.12 -5.93 13.51
CA PHE A 2 -12.19 -6.83 12.78
C PHE A 2 -10.85 -7.05 13.52
N LYS A 3 -10.32 -6.00 14.15
CA LYS A 3 -9.21 -6.10 15.08
C LYS A 3 -9.48 -7.05 16.25
N GLU A 4 -10.58 -6.84 16.98
CA GLU A 4 -10.98 -7.68 18.13
C GLU A 4 -11.21 -9.14 17.74
N ALA A 5 -11.68 -9.38 16.50
CA ALA A 5 -11.90 -10.72 15.95
C ALA A 5 -10.61 -11.37 15.40
N GLY A 6 -9.45 -10.71 15.47
CA GLY A 6 -8.17 -11.27 14.99
C GLY A 6 -8.05 -11.40 13.47
N LEU A 7 -8.85 -10.65 12.69
CA LEU A 7 -8.83 -10.80 11.22
C LEU A 7 -7.55 -10.20 10.61
N PHE A 8 -6.99 -9.15 11.22
CA PHE A 8 -5.72 -8.58 10.76
C PHE A 8 -4.57 -9.56 10.94
N SER A 9 -4.45 -10.21 12.11
CA SER A 9 -3.38 -11.17 12.38
C SER A 9 -3.38 -12.36 11.42
N ALA A 10 -4.55 -12.77 10.91
CA ALA A 10 -4.66 -13.81 9.89
C ALA A 10 -3.99 -13.46 8.55
N LEU A 11 -3.70 -12.17 8.30
CA LEU A 11 -3.09 -11.69 7.07
C LEU A 11 -1.56 -11.66 7.11
N PHE A 12 -0.93 -11.93 8.26
CA PHE A 12 0.51 -11.77 8.46
C PHE A 12 1.19 -13.03 9.03
N GLU A 13 2.51 -13.10 8.88
CA GLU A 13 3.34 -14.18 9.40
C GLU A 13 3.51 -14.12 10.93
N GLU A 14 3.73 -15.27 11.56
CA GLU A 14 3.88 -15.39 13.02
C GLU A 14 5.02 -14.52 13.57
N GLU A 15 6.13 -14.40 12.82
CA GLU A 15 7.28 -13.59 13.23
C GLU A 15 6.96 -12.09 13.42
N TYR A 16 5.84 -11.62 12.86
CA TYR A 16 5.34 -10.25 13.01
C TYR A 16 4.07 -10.19 13.88
N GLY A 17 3.74 -11.24 14.63
CA GLY A 17 2.53 -11.30 15.47
C GLY A 17 1.25 -11.66 14.70
N GLY A 18 1.40 -12.20 13.49
CA GLY A 18 0.29 -12.78 12.74
C GLY A 18 0.04 -14.26 13.08
N LEU A 19 -0.80 -14.91 12.27
CA LEU A 19 -1.20 -16.32 12.45
C LEU A 19 -0.52 -17.27 11.43
N GLY A 20 0.32 -16.76 10.53
CA GLY A 20 1.07 -17.61 9.59
C GLY A 20 0.20 -18.40 8.61
N MET A 21 -1.01 -17.94 8.33
CA MET A 21 -2.00 -18.69 7.53
C MET A 21 -1.78 -18.55 6.00
N GLY A 22 -0.76 -17.77 5.59
CA GLY A 22 -0.38 -17.57 4.21
C GLY A 22 -1.44 -16.89 3.34
N LEU A 23 -1.23 -16.95 2.03
CA LEU A 23 -2.10 -16.29 1.04
C LEU A 23 -3.55 -16.83 1.07
N MET A 24 -3.74 -18.10 1.42
CA MET A 24 -5.07 -18.72 1.44
C MET A 24 -6.01 -18.05 2.44
N ALA A 25 -5.51 -17.61 3.61
CA ALA A 25 -6.33 -16.84 4.54
C ALA A 25 -6.79 -15.51 3.96
N SER A 26 -5.92 -14.81 3.23
CA SER A 26 -6.32 -13.57 2.53
C SER A 26 -7.43 -13.83 1.52
N ILE A 27 -7.38 -14.96 0.79
CA ILE A 27 -8.40 -15.35 -0.19
C ILE A 27 -9.74 -15.62 0.51
N VAL A 28 -9.76 -16.50 1.51
CA VAL A 28 -10.99 -16.87 2.24
C VAL A 28 -11.61 -15.66 2.93
N LEU A 29 -10.83 -14.86 3.64
CA LEU A 29 -11.34 -13.64 4.28
C LEU A 29 -11.90 -12.65 3.26
N SER A 30 -11.29 -12.55 2.08
CA SER A 30 -11.78 -11.65 1.03
C SER A 30 -13.15 -12.06 0.51
N GLU A 31 -13.36 -13.36 0.28
CA GLU A 31 -14.63 -13.91 -0.18
C GLU A 31 -15.74 -13.70 0.86
N GLU A 32 -15.51 -14.14 2.09
CA GLU A 32 -16.50 -14.10 3.18
C GLU A 32 -16.89 -12.66 3.56
N ILE A 33 -15.92 -11.74 3.59
CA ILE A 33 -16.22 -10.33 3.92
C ILE A 33 -16.93 -9.65 2.74
N ALA A 34 -16.56 -9.97 1.50
CA ALA A 34 -17.17 -9.37 0.31
C ALA A 34 -18.63 -9.82 0.12
N TYR A 35 -18.98 -11.04 0.51
CA TYR A 35 -20.36 -11.53 0.60
C TYR A 35 -21.23 -10.59 1.44
N GLY A 36 -20.74 -10.18 2.60
CA GLY A 36 -21.42 -9.21 3.44
C GLY A 36 -21.40 -7.79 2.86
N CYS A 37 -20.20 -7.28 2.53
CA CYS A 37 -20.05 -5.96 1.91
C CYS A 37 -18.67 -5.78 1.25
N LEU A 38 -18.63 -5.73 -0.08
CA LEU A 38 -17.41 -5.45 -0.85
C LEU A 38 -16.71 -4.15 -0.44
N GLY A 39 -17.45 -3.11 -0.05
CA GLY A 39 -16.86 -1.84 0.36
C GLY A 39 -16.11 -1.93 1.69
N VAL A 40 -16.65 -2.66 2.66
CA VAL A 40 -15.98 -2.92 3.95
C VAL A 40 -14.78 -3.84 3.72
N GLY A 41 -14.93 -4.89 2.90
CA GLY A 41 -13.82 -5.77 2.52
C GLY A 41 -12.67 -5.01 1.86
N THR A 42 -12.98 -4.08 0.96
CA THR A 42 -11.96 -3.23 0.30
C THR A 42 -11.21 -2.36 1.32
N ALA A 43 -11.92 -1.76 2.28
CA ALA A 43 -11.29 -0.93 3.31
C ALA A 43 -10.34 -1.75 4.22
N PHE A 44 -10.73 -2.98 4.55
CA PHE A 44 -9.93 -3.91 5.33
C PHE A 44 -8.68 -4.40 4.57
N LEU A 45 -8.88 -4.94 3.36
CA LEU A 45 -7.81 -5.55 2.55
C LEU A 45 -6.81 -4.55 1.97
N ALA A 46 -7.17 -3.26 1.91
CA ALA A 46 -6.24 -2.20 1.52
C ALA A 46 -4.96 -2.20 2.39
N THR A 47 -5.07 -2.58 3.67
CA THR A 47 -3.92 -2.71 4.56
C THR A 47 -2.98 -3.82 4.11
N LYS A 48 -3.51 -5.00 3.73
CA LYS A 48 -2.66 -6.07 3.21
C LYS A 48 -1.96 -5.64 1.92
N LEU A 49 -2.69 -4.98 1.02
CA LEU A 49 -2.09 -4.45 -0.22
C LEU A 49 -0.98 -3.43 0.07
N GLY A 50 -1.19 -2.53 1.04
CA GLY A 50 -0.20 -1.54 1.47
C GLY A 50 1.03 -2.15 2.15
N ALA A 51 0.87 -3.29 2.82
CA ALA A 51 1.96 -3.98 3.52
C ALA A 51 2.85 -4.82 2.59
N LEU A 52 2.28 -5.39 1.53
CA LEU A 52 2.97 -6.31 0.62
C LEU A 52 4.31 -5.78 0.07
N PRO A 53 4.48 -4.49 -0.30
CA PRO A 53 5.80 -3.98 -0.71
C PRO A 53 6.88 -4.13 0.37
N ILE A 54 6.52 -3.97 1.65
CA ILE A 54 7.43 -4.16 2.79
C ILE A 54 7.71 -5.66 2.99
N GLU A 55 6.71 -6.52 2.86
CA GLU A 55 6.88 -7.97 2.99
C GLU A 55 7.81 -8.54 1.92
N VAL A 56 7.65 -8.13 0.65
CA VAL A 56 8.41 -8.68 -0.48
C VAL A 56 9.77 -8.01 -0.71
N GLY A 57 9.98 -6.81 -0.16
CA GLY A 57 11.13 -5.97 -0.50
C GLY A 57 11.79 -5.25 0.68
N GLY A 58 11.18 -5.21 1.86
CA GLY A 58 11.72 -4.52 3.02
C GLY A 58 12.92 -5.24 3.66
N THR A 59 13.80 -4.48 4.31
CA THR A 59 14.87 -5.06 5.13
C THR A 59 14.29 -5.72 6.39
N PRO A 60 15.04 -6.61 7.07
CA PRO A 60 14.59 -7.18 8.35
C PRO A 60 14.17 -6.13 9.38
N GLU A 61 14.89 -4.99 9.43
CA GLU A 61 14.62 -3.88 10.34
C GLU A 61 13.31 -3.18 9.97
N GLN A 62 13.07 -2.94 8.67
CA GLN A 62 11.81 -2.38 8.20
C GLN A 62 10.64 -3.31 8.50
N LYS A 63 10.77 -4.61 8.23
CA LYS A 63 9.69 -5.57 8.51
C LYS A 63 9.34 -5.61 10.00
N LYS A 64 10.36 -5.67 10.88
CA LYS A 64 10.17 -5.62 12.33
C LYS A 64 9.59 -4.30 12.82
N LYS A 65 9.91 -3.17 12.18
CA LYS A 65 9.38 -1.84 12.54
C LYS A 65 7.91 -1.67 12.17
N TRP A 66 7.50 -2.14 10.98
CA TRP A 66 6.22 -1.76 10.39
C TRP A 66 5.14 -2.85 10.44
N LEU A 67 5.49 -4.13 10.30
CA LEU A 67 4.50 -5.20 10.16
C LEU A 67 3.76 -5.55 11.47
N PRO A 68 4.38 -5.51 12.66
CA PRO A 68 3.67 -5.85 13.90
C PRO A 68 2.42 -5.00 14.18
N ASP A 69 2.52 -3.68 13.97
CA ASP A 69 1.38 -2.77 14.17
C ASP A 69 0.23 -3.05 13.17
N LEU A 70 0.54 -3.59 11.99
CA LEU A 70 -0.46 -4.00 11.01
C LEU A 70 -1.08 -5.35 11.36
N ALA A 71 -0.27 -6.29 11.86
CA ALA A 71 -0.73 -7.60 12.29
C ALA A 71 -1.67 -7.53 13.50
N SER A 72 -1.39 -6.64 14.46
CA SER A 72 -2.28 -6.37 15.59
C SER A 72 -3.54 -5.58 15.18
N GLY A 73 -3.54 -4.95 14.00
CA GLY A 73 -4.58 -4.02 13.56
C GLY A 73 -4.59 -2.68 14.32
N ASP A 74 -3.51 -2.34 15.04
CA ASP A 74 -3.33 -1.02 15.69
C ASP A 74 -3.14 0.10 14.67
N LYS A 75 -2.47 -0.22 13.57
CA LYS A 75 -2.31 0.67 12.43
C LYS A 75 -2.86 0.02 11.16
N ILE A 76 -3.23 0.88 10.23
CA ILE A 76 -3.59 0.49 8.87
C ILE A 76 -2.71 1.26 7.88
N CYS A 77 -2.46 0.68 6.73
CA CYS A 77 -1.64 1.29 5.68
C CYS A 77 -2.34 1.24 4.32
N ALA A 78 -1.79 1.95 3.35
CA ALA A 78 -2.35 2.01 2.00
C ALA A 78 -1.25 1.98 0.93
N PHE A 79 -1.65 1.62 -0.29
CA PHE A 79 -0.76 1.38 -1.42
C PHE A 79 -0.89 2.48 -2.49
N GLY A 80 0.17 3.25 -2.70
CA GLY A 80 0.22 4.41 -3.59
C GLY A 80 1.01 4.17 -4.88
N LEU A 81 0.37 3.58 -5.89
CA LEU A 81 0.98 3.32 -7.19
C LEU A 81 0.44 4.22 -8.31
N THR A 82 -0.88 4.16 -8.53
CA THR A 82 -1.58 4.83 -9.63
C THR A 82 -1.49 6.35 -9.55
N GLU A 83 -1.40 6.99 -10.72
CA GLU A 83 -1.34 8.44 -10.90
C GLU A 83 -2.40 8.89 -11.91
N PRO A 84 -2.77 10.20 -11.93
CA PRO A 84 -3.72 10.72 -12.91
C PRO A 84 -3.35 10.39 -14.37
N ASN A 85 -2.05 10.35 -14.69
CA ASN A 85 -1.55 10.05 -16.04
C ASN A 85 -1.06 8.60 -16.21
N ALA A 86 -1.09 7.75 -15.17
CA ALA A 86 -0.53 6.40 -15.21
C ALA A 86 -1.30 5.45 -14.28
N GLY A 87 -2.20 4.67 -14.87
CA GLY A 87 -2.92 3.57 -14.20
C GLY A 87 -2.39 2.21 -14.66
N SER A 88 -2.84 1.77 -15.84
CA SER A 88 -2.39 0.52 -16.46
C SER A 88 -0.94 0.58 -16.95
N ASP A 89 -0.50 1.76 -17.40
CA ASP A 89 0.88 2.04 -17.81
C ASP A 89 1.72 2.53 -16.61
N VAL A 90 1.90 1.65 -15.63
CA VAL A 90 2.73 1.90 -14.42
C VAL A 90 4.14 2.44 -14.75
N PRO A 91 4.84 1.96 -15.81
CA PRO A 91 6.10 2.55 -16.25
C PRO A 91 6.11 4.06 -16.46
N ALA A 92 4.95 4.66 -16.80
CA ALA A 92 4.81 6.09 -17.11
C ALA A 92 4.55 6.98 -15.88
N LEU A 93 4.71 6.46 -14.66
CA LEU A 93 4.57 7.26 -13.44
C LEU A 93 5.57 8.43 -13.40
N ARG A 94 5.15 9.55 -12.81
CA ARG A 94 5.83 10.85 -12.81
C ARG A 94 6.11 11.39 -11.41
N THR A 95 5.52 10.83 -10.35
CA THR A 95 5.91 11.20 -8.97
C THR A 95 7.41 10.96 -8.82
N THR A 96 8.16 11.96 -8.42
CA THR A 96 9.63 11.90 -8.29
C THR A 96 10.04 11.75 -6.84
N ALA A 97 11.18 11.12 -6.60
CA ALA A 97 11.88 11.14 -5.32
C ALA A 97 13.36 11.47 -5.56
N VAL A 98 13.83 12.60 -5.04
CA VAL A 98 15.22 13.05 -5.23
C VAL A 98 15.95 12.99 -3.90
N LYS A 99 17.08 12.29 -3.86
CA LYS A 99 17.89 12.16 -2.64
C LYS A 99 18.52 13.50 -2.25
N LYS A 100 18.37 13.89 -0.98
CA LYS A 100 18.94 15.09 -0.38
C LYS A 100 19.54 14.74 0.98
N GLY A 101 20.83 14.42 1.02
CA GLY A 101 21.49 13.99 2.26
C GLY A 101 20.92 12.67 2.78
N SER A 102 20.33 12.70 3.98
CA SER A 102 19.72 11.55 4.67
C SER A 102 18.22 11.39 4.40
N SER A 103 17.65 12.16 3.47
CA SER A 103 16.23 12.09 3.09
C SER A 103 16.04 12.08 1.58
N TYR A 104 14.81 11.82 1.15
CA TYR A 104 14.32 11.99 -0.21
C TYR A 104 13.22 13.04 -0.22
N ILE A 105 13.24 13.93 -1.21
CA ILE A 105 12.18 14.90 -1.43
C ILE A 105 11.24 14.32 -2.49
N LEU A 106 10.01 14.02 -2.08
CA LEU A 106 8.96 13.49 -2.94
C LEU A 106 8.08 14.62 -3.47
N ASN A 107 7.80 14.58 -4.76
CA ASN A 107 6.91 15.53 -5.45
C ASN A 107 6.02 14.79 -6.45
N GLY A 108 4.72 15.02 -6.39
CA GLY A 108 3.75 14.43 -7.32
C GLY A 108 2.39 14.13 -6.72
N THR A 109 1.58 13.35 -7.44
CA THR A 109 0.22 13.01 -7.02
C THR A 109 -0.10 11.57 -7.36
N LYS A 110 -0.56 10.81 -6.37
CA LYS A 110 -1.21 9.51 -6.59
C LYS A 110 -2.71 9.66 -6.63
N GLN A 111 -3.36 8.83 -7.44
CA GLN A 111 -4.79 8.85 -7.71
C GLN A 111 -5.41 7.51 -7.33
N TRP A 112 -6.67 7.52 -6.85
CA TRP A 112 -7.45 6.32 -6.52
C TRP A 112 -6.91 5.50 -5.34
N ILE A 113 -6.32 6.14 -4.34
CA ILE A 113 -5.69 5.40 -3.23
C ILE A 113 -6.73 5.03 -2.18
N SER A 114 -7.00 3.72 -2.07
CA SER A 114 -7.90 3.14 -1.07
C SER A 114 -7.30 3.27 0.33
N GLY A 115 -8.09 3.74 1.30
CA GLY A 115 -7.64 4.01 2.66
C GLY A 115 -6.95 5.38 2.85
N ALA A 116 -6.81 6.18 1.79
CA ALA A 116 -6.17 7.49 1.87
C ALA A 116 -6.90 8.46 2.82
N GLY A 117 -6.13 9.13 3.67
CA GLY A 117 -6.62 9.97 4.77
C GLY A 117 -6.95 9.19 6.05
N GLN A 118 -7.13 7.86 5.97
CA GLN A 118 -7.38 7.00 7.13
C GLN A 118 -6.12 6.21 7.54
N ALA A 119 -5.33 5.77 6.58
CA ALA A 119 -4.10 5.02 6.80
C ALA A 119 -3.03 5.83 7.56
N ASN A 120 -2.30 5.16 8.44
CA ASN A 120 -1.20 5.71 9.25
C ASN A 120 0.06 5.93 8.41
N PHE A 121 0.29 5.09 7.40
CA PHE A 121 1.38 5.24 6.44
C PHE A 121 1.04 4.61 5.09
N TYR A 122 1.87 4.92 4.09
CA TYR A 122 1.63 4.61 2.69
C TYR A 122 2.89 4.03 2.05
N THR A 123 2.76 2.94 1.30
CA THR A 123 3.83 2.50 0.40
C THR A 123 3.67 3.19 -0.94
N VAL A 124 4.59 4.09 -1.28
CA VAL A 124 4.49 5.01 -2.43
C VAL A 124 5.58 4.69 -3.45
N PHE A 125 5.19 4.50 -4.70
CA PHE A 125 6.12 4.25 -5.80
C PHE A 125 6.47 5.56 -6.50
N ALA A 126 7.76 5.88 -6.61
CA ALA A 126 8.23 7.12 -7.20
C ALA A 126 9.47 6.90 -8.05
N MET A 127 9.65 7.75 -9.06
CA MET A 127 10.79 7.76 -9.96
C MET A 127 12.01 8.38 -9.27
N THR A 128 13.05 7.58 -9.05
CA THR A 128 14.37 8.03 -8.57
C THR A 128 15.35 8.24 -9.73
N ASN A 129 15.18 7.52 -10.84
CA ASN A 129 16.03 7.69 -12.03
C ASN A 129 15.26 7.50 -13.34
N LYS A 130 14.83 8.60 -13.96
CA LYS A 130 14.03 8.58 -15.19
C LYS A 130 14.72 7.91 -16.38
N GLU A 131 16.05 8.00 -16.49
CA GLU A 131 16.81 7.44 -17.61
C GLU A 131 16.75 5.91 -17.65
N ARG A 132 16.45 5.28 -16.51
CA ARG A 132 16.34 3.82 -16.39
C ARG A 132 14.92 3.30 -16.66
N GLY A 133 13.98 4.16 -17.03
CA GLY A 133 12.58 3.78 -17.27
C GLY A 133 11.98 3.06 -16.06
N THR A 134 11.40 1.87 -16.27
CA THR A 134 10.86 1.04 -15.16
C THR A 134 11.89 0.68 -14.10
N ARG A 135 13.15 0.50 -14.49
CA ARG A 135 14.29 0.26 -13.59
C ARG A 135 14.78 1.55 -12.92
N GLY A 136 13.98 2.60 -12.95
CA GLY A 136 14.18 3.88 -12.28
C GLY A 136 13.23 4.11 -11.11
N ILE A 137 12.28 3.18 -10.89
CA ILE A 137 11.24 3.30 -9.87
C ILE A 137 11.74 2.73 -8.55
N SER A 138 11.51 3.47 -7.47
CA SER A 138 11.74 3.07 -6.08
C SER A 138 10.42 3.04 -5.30
N CYS A 139 10.41 2.41 -4.13
CA CYS A 139 9.25 2.34 -3.25
C CYS A 139 9.62 2.90 -1.87
N PHE A 140 8.76 3.74 -1.31
CA PHE A 140 8.99 4.47 -0.07
C PHE A 140 7.86 4.24 0.92
N ILE A 141 8.18 4.23 2.21
CA ILE A 141 7.20 4.28 3.29
C ILE A 141 7.02 5.76 3.68
N VAL A 142 5.82 6.30 3.52
CA VAL A 142 5.51 7.70 3.86
C VAL A 142 4.48 7.71 4.98
N GLU A 143 4.83 8.28 6.13
CA GLU A 143 3.91 8.41 7.26
C GLU A 143 2.90 9.52 7.00
N LYS A 144 1.67 9.36 7.52
CA LYS A 144 0.54 10.27 7.25
C LYS A 144 0.86 11.74 7.53
N ASP A 145 1.64 12.00 8.58
CA ASP A 145 1.90 13.35 9.09
C ASP A 145 3.26 13.91 8.62
N THR A 146 3.91 13.28 7.63
CA THR A 146 5.13 13.80 7.04
C THR A 146 4.87 15.19 6.42
N PRO A 147 5.67 16.23 6.76
CA PRO A 147 5.51 17.55 6.16
C PRO A 147 5.58 17.50 4.63
N GLY A 148 4.71 18.25 3.95
CA GLY A 148 4.58 18.22 2.49
C GLY A 148 3.74 17.07 1.94
N PHE A 149 3.22 16.19 2.80
CA PHE A 149 2.25 15.15 2.41
C PHE A 149 0.83 15.54 2.81
N SER A 150 -0.09 15.52 1.86
CA SER A 150 -1.50 15.83 2.07
C SER A 150 -2.43 14.96 1.23
N PHE A 151 -3.75 15.16 1.40
CA PHE A 151 -4.78 14.36 0.76
C PHE A 151 -5.74 15.23 -0.04
N GLY A 152 -6.16 14.71 -1.20
CA GLY A 152 -7.28 15.29 -1.94
C GLY A 152 -8.63 15.07 -1.24
N LYS A 153 -9.70 15.53 -1.89
CA LYS A 153 -11.07 15.23 -1.46
C LYS A 153 -11.37 13.73 -1.54
N LYS A 154 -12.37 13.29 -0.78
CA LYS A 154 -12.98 11.97 -0.97
C LYS A 154 -13.59 11.89 -2.36
N GLU A 155 -13.24 10.84 -3.09
CA GLU A 155 -13.83 10.56 -4.40
C GLU A 155 -15.28 10.10 -4.26
N ASP A 156 -16.16 10.69 -5.07
CA ASP A 156 -17.55 10.25 -5.20
C ASP A 156 -17.63 9.16 -6.27
N LYS A 157 -17.84 7.92 -5.82
CA LYS A 157 -17.75 6.71 -6.63
C LYS A 157 -19.12 6.06 -6.79
N LEU A 158 -19.33 5.35 -7.90
CA LEU A 158 -20.55 4.56 -8.14
C LEU A 158 -20.81 3.52 -7.03
N GLY A 159 -19.78 2.75 -6.67
CA GLY A 159 -19.84 1.67 -5.68
C GLY A 159 -18.67 1.72 -4.71
N ILE A 160 -18.61 0.77 -3.76
CA ILE A 160 -17.54 0.70 -2.73
C ILE A 160 -17.42 2.06 -1.98
N ARG A 161 -18.57 2.70 -1.74
CA ARG A 161 -18.66 4.10 -1.28
C ARG A 161 -18.20 4.30 0.17
N CYS A 162 -18.32 3.26 1.00
CA CYS A 162 -17.82 3.28 2.37
C CYS A 162 -16.29 3.15 2.45
N SER A 163 -15.62 2.61 1.42
CA SER A 163 -14.17 2.65 1.34
C SER A 163 -13.70 4.05 0.97
N GLU A 164 -12.82 4.59 1.79
CA GLU A 164 -12.22 5.90 1.56
C GLU A 164 -11.27 5.82 0.37
N THR A 165 -11.42 6.71 -0.60
CA THR A 165 -10.54 6.79 -1.77
C THR A 165 -10.24 8.25 -2.02
N ARG A 166 -8.96 8.61 -2.05
CA ARG A 166 -8.49 9.99 -2.25
C ARG A 166 -7.22 10.02 -3.07
N GLN A 167 -6.82 11.22 -3.47
CA GLN A 167 -5.46 11.48 -3.90
C GLN A 167 -4.49 11.49 -2.72
N LEU A 168 -3.24 11.11 -3.00
CA LEU A 168 -2.07 11.44 -2.17
C LEU A 168 -1.31 12.55 -2.88
N ILE A 169 -1.00 13.64 -2.20
CA ILE A 169 -0.35 14.82 -2.78
C ILE A 169 0.97 15.04 -2.04
N PHE A 170 2.07 15.11 -2.78
CA PHE A 170 3.42 15.32 -2.25
C PHE A 170 3.96 16.63 -2.83
N GLU A 171 4.25 17.58 -1.94
CA GLU A 171 4.83 18.89 -2.23
C GLU A 171 6.04 19.09 -1.33
N ASP A 172 7.23 18.91 -1.89
CA ASP A 172 8.50 18.90 -1.16
C ASP A 172 8.46 18.00 0.09
N CYS A 173 7.81 16.84 -0.04
CA CYS A 173 7.60 15.90 1.05
C CYS A 173 8.92 15.22 1.44
N GLU A 174 9.41 15.48 2.65
CA GLU A 174 10.70 14.98 3.10
C GLU A 174 10.57 13.60 3.78
N VAL A 175 10.99 12.56 3.08
CA VAL A 175 10.93 11.17 3.55
C VAL A 175 12.32 10.69 3.96
N PRO A 176 12.51 10.14 5.18
CA PRO A 176 13.80 9.60 5.61
C PRO A 176 14.35 8.53 4.66
N ALA A 177 15.67 8.50 4.44
CA ALA A 177 16.28 7.50 3.56
C ALA A 177 16.09 6.06 4.06
N GLU A 178 15.93 5.85 5.37
CA GLU A 178 15.60 4.56 5.98
C GLU A 178 14.21 4.04 5.56
N ASN A 179 13.33 4.90 5.04
CA ASN A 179 12.01 4.53 4.54
C ASN A 179 12.02 4.11 3.06
N LEU A 180 13.18 4.12 2.38
CA LEU A 180 13.34 3.47 1.08
C LEU A 180 13.23 1.95 1.28
N VAL A 181 12.17 1.34 0.76
CA VAL A 181 11.90 -0.09 0.94
C VAL A 181 13.05 -0.93 0.37
N GLY A 182 13.68 -1.73 1.23
CA GLY A 182 14.84 -2.56 0.89
C GLY A 182 16.19 -1.84 0.87
N GLY A 183 16.21 -0.55 1.20
CA GLY A 183 17.43 0.26 1.29
C GLY A 183 18.18 0.47 -0.03
N THR A 184 17.61 0.02 -1.16
CA THR A 184 18.22 0.08 -2.48
C THR A 184 17.28 0.81 -3.43
N GLU A 185 17.78 1.80 -4.17
CA GLU A 185 16.99 2.48 -5.19
C GLU A 185 16.70 1.55 -6.37
N ASN A 186 15.73 1.92 -7.21
CA ASN A 186 15.56 1.39 -8.56
C ASN A 186 15.08 -0.08 -8.63
N VAL A 187 14.69 -0.66 -7.50
CA VAL A 187 14.07 -2.00 -7.38
C VAL A 187 12.56 -1.96 -7.13
N GLY A 188 11.97 -0.76 -7.05
CA GLY A 188 10.55 -0.55 -6.74
C GLY A 188 9.62 -1.20 -7.76
N PHE A 189 9.94 -1.19 -9.05
CA PHE A 189 9.11 -1.85 -10.06
C PHE A 189 8.97 -3.37 -9.81
N LEU A 190 10.04 -4.03 -9.36
CA LEU A 190 10.00 -5.45 -8.99
C LEU A 190 9.15 -5.68 -7.73
N HIS A 191 9.24 -4.78 -6.73
CA HIS A 191 8.38 -4.85 -5.54
C HIS A 191 6.90 -4.70 -5.93
N GLY A 192 6.57 -3.78 -6.84
CA GLY A 192 5.22 -3.57 -7.34
C GLY A 192 4.67 -4.80 -8.08
N LEU A 193 5.47 -5.41 -8.98
CA LEU A 193 5.09 -6.64 -9.69
C LEU A 193 4.80 -7.80 -8.73
N LYS A 194 5.69 -8.05 -7.77
CA LYS A 194 5.50 -9.09 -6.74
C LYS A 194 4.25 -8.83 -5.90
N THR A 195 4.06 -7.58 -5.48
CA THR A 195 2.89 -7.13 -4.70
C THR A 195 1.58 -7.45 -5.43
N LEU A 196 1.46 -7.02 -6.70
CA LEU A 196 0.23 -7.22 -7.46
C LEU A 196 -0.03 -8.71 -7.76
N ASN A 197 1.00 -9.52 -7.98
CA ASN A 197 0.83 -10.96 -8.18
C ASN A 197 0.30 -11.66 -6.92
N LEU A 198 0.74 -11.22 -5.72
CA LEU A 198 0.24 -11.76 -4.45
C LEU A 198 -1.15 -11.22 -4.08
N SER A 199 -1.50 -9.99 -4.48
CA SER A 199 -2.79 -9.39 -4.09
C SER A 199 -3.96 -9.75 -5.00
N ARG A 200 -3.71 -10.03 -6.29
CA ARG A 200 -4.77 -10.29 -7.28
C ARG A 200 -5.70 -11.46 -6.93
N PRO A 201 -5.23 -12.61 -6.40
CA PRO A 201 -6.11 -13.71 -6.01
C PRO A 201 -7.19 -13.31 -4.99
N ALA A 202 -6.84 -12.48 -4.01
CA ALA A 202 -7.79 -11.97 -3.01
C ALA A 202 -8.86 -11.03 -3.62
N VAL A 203 -8.49 -10.24 -4.63
CA VAL A 203 -9.46 -9.42 -5.38
C VAL A 203 -10.42 -10.30 -6.18
N ALA A 204 -9.93 -11.38 -6.80
CA ALA A 204 -10.78 -12.34 -7.49
C ALA A 204 -11.77 -13.02 -6.53
N ALA A 205 -11.31 -13.42 -5.36
CA ALA A 205 -12.15 -13.99 -4.30
C ALA A 205 -13.22 -13.00 -3.82
N SER A 206 -12.88 -11.71 -3.70
CA SER A 206 -13.87 -10.67 -3.38
C SER A 206 -14.99 -10.57 -4.42
N ALA A 207 -14.68 -10.78 -5.71
CA ALA A 207 -15.68 -10.79 -6.77
C ALA A 207 -16.57 -12.04 -6.71
N VAL A 208 -16.01 -13.19 -6.32
CA VAL A 208 -16.79 -14.42 -6.06
C VAL A 208 -17.73 -14.20 -4.88
N GLY A 209 -17.24 -13.67 -3.77
CA GLY A 209 -18.06 -13.39 -2.58
C GLY A 209 -19.22 -12.44 -2.88
N LEU A 210 -19.01 -11.40 -3.70
CA LEU A 210 -20.11 -10.52 -4.14
C LEU A 210 -21.18 -11.26 -4.96
N GLY A 211 -20.80 -12.29 -5.71
CA GLY A 211 -21.68 -13.04 -6.60
C GLY A 211 -22.43 -14.21 -5.96
N GLN A 212 -22.12 -14.54 -4.71
CA GLN A 212 -22.83 -15.55 -3.91
C GLN A 212 -24.12 -14.97 -3.32
#